data_AF-A0A7C7JVH4-F1
#
_entry.id   AF-A0A7C7JVH4-F1
#
_cell.length_a   1.000
_cell.length_b   1.000
_cell.length_c   1.000
_cell.angle_alpha   90.00
_cell.angle_beta   90.00
_cell.angle_gamma   90.00
#
_symmetry.space_group_name_H-M   'P 1'
#
loop_
_entity.id
_entity.type
_entity.pdbx_description
1 polymer ?
#
loop_
_entity_poly.entity_id
_entity_poly.type
_entity_poly.pdbx_seq_one_letter_code
_entity_poly.pdbx_strand_id
1 'polypeptide(L)'
;MKNRNVIFKILLPPLLCILCLSYINDSDFYPLEFGLIIAIFNYNHFNFKPYVGVIVSVLVSYVVYLLAALSFVGMWYLNQSMISYNTMNEGLIAKVITIISVCFIAPLLLFYLYGFIFKISKSKNSKWVIIISIVTLIFLQINDFNKEANFSSIKEYDYFNLSVYWQFVMALAIQLNIYQNNFFKKKLYSS
;
A
#
# COMPACT_ATOMS: atom_id res chain seq x y z
N MET A 1 7.21 28.65 8.87
CA MET A 1 7.58 27.46 9.68
C MET A 1 6.49 26.37 9.78
N LYS A 2 5.19 26.70 9.90
CA LYS A 2 4.08 25.71 10.01
C LYS A 2 4.00 24.65 8.87
N ASN A 3 4.36 25.00 7.63
CA ASN A 3 4.30 24.09 6.48
C ASN A 3 5.43 23.04 6.46
N ARG A 4 6.65 23.34 6.94
CA ARG A 4 7.76 22.36 6.95
C ARG A 4 7.40 21.15 7.81
N ASN A 5 6.79 21.39 8.97
CA ASN A 5 6.40 20.31 9.89
C ASN A 5 5.35 19.35 9.28
N VAL A 6 4.49 19.84 8.37
CA VAL A 6 3.51 18.99 7.68
C VAL A 6 4.16 18.16 6.59
N ILE A 7 5.08 18.76 5.81
CA ILE A 7 5.84 18.03 4.78
C ILE A 7 6.64 16.88 5.41
N PHE A 8 7.30 17.13 6.55
CA PHE A 8 8.01 16.08 7.29
C PHE A 8 7.07 14.96 7.73
N LYS A 9 5.88 15.28 8.25
CA LYS A 9 4.88 14.26 8.64
C LYS A 9 4.37 13.43 7.45
N ILE A 10 4.42 13.98 6.23
CA ILE A 10 4.00 13.29 5.02
C ILE A 10 5.10 12.41 4.45
N LEU A 11 6.33 12.92 4.36
CA LEU A 11 7.44 12.23 3.69
C LEU A 11 8.22 11.28 4.61
N LEU A 12 8.28 11.55 5.91
CA LEU A 12 9.08 10.74 6.82
C LEU A 12 8.54 9.30 7.00
N PRO A 13 7.22 9.05 7.14
CA PRO A 13 6.72 7.68 7.30
C PRO A 13 7.02 6.78 6.09
N PRO A 14 6.77 7.19 4.82
CA PRO A 14 7.15 6.39 3.65
C PRO A 14 8.65 6.11 3.56
N LEU A 15 9.50 7.08 3.92
CA LEU A 15 10.95 6.90 3.91
C LEU A 15 11.40 5.91 4.99
N LEU A 16 10.80 5.98 6.17
CA LEU A 16 11.07 5.01 7.23
C LEU A 16 10.61 3.62 6.85
N CYS A 17 9.47 3.49 6.16
CA CYS A 17 9.02 2.20 5.66
C CYS A 17 10.07 1.52 4.78
N ILE A 18 10.61 2.24 3.78
CA ILE A 18 11.68 1.72 2.92
C ILE A 18 12.94 1.41 3.74
N LEU A 19 13.34 2.31 4.64
CA LEU A 19 14.57 2.12 5.42
C LEU A 19 14.47 0.90 6.33
N CYS A 20 13.33 0.70 7.00
CA CYS A 20 13.11 -0.43 7.90
C CYS A 20 13.01 -1.76 7.14
N LEU A 21 12.36 -1.79 5.98
CA LEU A 21 12.29 -2.97 5.11
C LEU A 21 13.68 -3.54 4.79
N SER A 22 14.69 -2.70 4.56
CA SER A 22 16.06 -3.14 4.28
C SER A 22 16.72 -3.95 5.42
N TYR A 23 16.16 -3.92 6.63
CA TYR A 23 16.64 -4.68 7.79
C TYR A 23 15.75 -5.86 8.16
N ILE A 24 14.63 -6.05 7.46
CA ILE A 24 13.68 -7.14 7.71
C ILE A 24 13.86 -8.20 6.63
N ASN A 25 14.38 -9.35 7.02
CA ASN A 25 14.61 -10.47 6.09
C ASN A 25 13.37 -11.34 5.88
N ASP A 26 12.37 -11.23 6.76
CA ASP A 26 11.18 -12.07 6.76
C ASP A 26 9.94 -11.21 6.46
N SER A 27 9.28 -11.51 5.34
CA SER A 27 8.15 -10.76 4.81
C SER A 27 6.93 -10.79 5.72
N ASP A 28 6.85 -11.74 6.65
CA ASP A 28 5.79 -11.82 7.67
C ASP A 28 5.83 -10.63 8.65
N PHE A 29 6.95 -9.92 8.74
CA PHE A 29 7.08 -8.71 9.57
C PHE A 29 6.79 -7.41 8.81
N TYR A 30 6.64 -7.44 7.49
CA TYR A 30 6.33 -6.23 6.71
C TYR A 30 5.00 -5.56 7.15
N PRO A 31 3.91 -6.30 7.43
CA PRO A 31 2.67 -5.67 7.90
C PRO A 31 2.80 -5.06 9.30
N LEU A 32 3.59 -5.68 10.19
CA LEU A 32 3.85 -5.17 11.54
C LEU A 32 4.54 -3.81 11.46
N GLU A 33 5.64 -3.76 10.71
CA GLU A 33 6.48 -2.58 10.56
C GLU A 33 5.68 -1.42 9.93
N PHE A 34 4.99 -1.68 8.80
CA PHE A 34 4.11 -0.72 8.17
C PHE A 34 3.03 -0.19 9.13
N GLY A 35 2.34 -1.10 9.81
CA GLY A 35 1.26 -0.75 10.75
C GLY A 35 1.74 0.12 11.91
N LEU A 36 2.91 -0.21 12.48
CA LEU A 36 3.54 0.55 13.57
C LEU A 36 3.97 1.94 13.12
N ILE A 37 4.68 2.05 11.99
CA ILE A 37 5.16 3.35 11.48
C ILE A 37 3.96 4.27 11.22
N ILE A 38 2.94 3.81 10.50
CA ILE A 38 1.77 4.64 10.23
C ILE A 38 1.07 5.07 11.51
N ALA A 39 0.94 4.16 12.48
CA ALA A 39 0.30 4.44 13.77
C ALA A 39 1.06 5.50 14.59
N ILE A 40 2.36 5.34 14.76
CA ILE A 40 3.20 6.22 15.59
C ILE A 40 3.20 7.64 15.00
N PHE A 41 3.37 7.78 13.69
CA PHE A 41 3.37 9.09 13.04
C PHE A 41 2.01 9.78 13.03
N ASN A 42 0.94 9.03 13.26
CA ASN A 42 -0.44 9.52 13.29
C ASN A 42 -1.11 9.34 14.66
N TYR A 43 -0.33 9.28 15.74
CA TYR A 43 -0.82 9.00 17.09
C TYR A 43 -1.96 9.92 17.55
N ASN A 44 -1.97 11.18 17.09
CA ASN A 44 -2.98 12.17 17.45
C ASN A 44 -4.20 12.21 16.49
N HIS A 45 -4.22 11.36 15.47
CA HIS A 45 -5.24 11.35 14.41
C HIS A 45 -6.14 10.11 14.46
N PHE A 46 -6.11 9.31 15.52
CA PHE A 46 -7.02 8.18 15.69
C PHE A 46 -8.46 8.63 15.97
N ASN A 47 -9.42 7.80 15.53
CA ASN A 47 -10.84 7.89 15.94
C ASN A 47 -11.08 7.33 17.35
N PHE A 48 -10.16 6.50 17.85
CA PHE A 48 -10.20 5.87 19.18
C PHE A 48 -9.12 6.45 20.10
N LYS A 49 -8.99 5.88 21.31
CA LYS A 49 -7.85 6.16 22.20
C LYS A 49 -6.53 5.76 21.50
N PRO A 50 -5.46 6.56 21.61
CA PRO A 50 -4.26 6.35 20.78
C PRO A 50 -3.60 4.97 20.90
N TYR A 51 -3.50 4.41 22.10
CA TYR A 51 -2.92 3.07 22.30
C TYR A 51 -3.75 1.96 21.62
N VAL A 52 -5.08 2.07 21.64
CA VAL A 52 -5.98 1.17 20.90
C VAL A 52 -5.76 1.35 19.40
N GLY A 53 -5.63 2.60 18.95
CA GLY A 53 -5.36 2.93 17.56
C GLY A 53 -4.10 2.25 17.02
N VAL A 54 -3.01 2.24 17.80
CA VAL A 54 -1.75 1.56 17.42
C VAL A 54 -1.97 0.06 17.23
N ILE A 55 -2.59 -0.60 18.22
CA ILE A 55 -2.85 -2.05 18.17
C ILE A 55 -3.73 -2.39 16.94
N VAL A 56 -4.82 -1.64 16.75
CA VAL A 56 -5.74 -1.85 15.63
C VAL A 56 -5.07 -1.59 14.28
N SER A 57 -4.17 -0.61 14.17
CA SER A 57 -3.41 -0.31 12.94
C SER A 57 -2.51 -1.48 12.52
N VAL A 58 -1.83 -2.10 13.48
CA VAL A 58 -1.01 -3.30 13.24
C VAL A 58 -1.90 -4.47 12.80
N LEU A 59 -2.98 -4.75 13.55
CA LEU A 59 -3.90 -5.84 13.20
C LEU A 59 -4.51 -5.66 11.81
N VAL A 60 -4.91 -4.43 11.46
CA VAL A 60 -5.46 -4.15 10.13
C VAL A 60 -4.42 -4.33 9.03
N SER A 61 -3.16 -3.98 9.27
CA SER A 61 -2.08 -4.21 8.29
C SER A 61 -1.92 -5.71 7.99
N TYR A 62 -1.96 -6.56 9.03
CA TYR A 62 -1.96 -8.01 8.86
C TYR A 62 -3.22 -8.53 8.16
N VAL A 63 -4.40 -8.02 8.51
CA VAL A 63 -5.66 -8.40 7.85
C VAL A 63 -5.62 -8.07 6.35
N VAL A 64 -5.09 -6.89 5.99
CA VAL A 64 -4.94 -6.49 4.58
C VAL A 64 -3.98 -7.43 3.86
N TYR A 65 -2.83 -7.73 4.46
CA TYR A 65 -1.85 -8.65 3.91
C TYR A 65 -2.43 -10.04 3.69
N LEU A 66 -3.10 -10.61 4.70
CA LEU A 66 -3.72 -11.94 4.62
C LEU A 66 -4.83 -11.99 3.57
N LEU A 67 -5.70 -10.98 3.49
CA LEU A 67 -6.78 -10.97 2.50
C LEU A 67 -6.26 -10.81 1.07
N ALA A 68 -5.16 -10.06 0.87
CA ALA A 68 -4.49 -9.98 -0.42
C ALA A 68 -3.80 -11.31 -0.80
N ALA A 69 -3.17 -11.99 0.16
CA ALA A 69 -2.59 -13.31 -0.07
C ALA A 69 -3.67 -14.35 -0.40
N LEU A 70 -4.79 -14.34 0.34
CA LEU A 70 -5.93 -15.22 0.07
C LEU A 70 -6.58 -14.92 -1.27
N SER A 71 -6.69 -13.66 -1.69
CA SER A 71 -7.20 -13.32 -3.02
C SER A 71 -6.27 -13.83 -4.12
N PHE A 72 -4.95 -13.70 -3.92
CA PHE A 72 -3.96 -14.24 -4.85
C PHE A 72 -4.10 -15.75 -4.99
N VAL A 73 -4.10 -16.48 -3.87
CA VAL A 73 -4.22 -17.95 -3.84
C VAL A 73 -5.55 -18.40 -4.45
N GLY A 74 -6.66 -17.77 -4.07
CA GLY A 74 -7.99 -18.10 -4.60
C GLY A 74 -8.06 -17.91 -6.12
N MET A 75 -7.57 -16.78 -6.64
CA MET A 75 -7.52 -16.53 -8.07
C MET A 75 -6.56 -17.48 -8.80
N TRP A 76 -5.45 -17.87 -8.18
CA TRP A 76 -4.52 -18.84 -8.74
C TRP A 76 -5.17 -20.20 -8.93
N TYR A 77 -5.85 -20.72 -7.90
CA TYR A 77 -6.58 -21.99 -7.98
C TYR A 77 -7.71 -21.96 -9.01
N LEU A 78 -8.43 -20.85 -9.15
CA LEU A 78 -9.48 -20.72 -10.16
C LEU A 78 -8.95 -20.74 -11.60
N ASN A 79 -7.70 -20.27 -11.81
CA ASN A 79 -7.09 -20.23 -13.14
C ASN A 79 -6.24 -21.47 -13.48
N GLN A 80 -5.88 -22.31 -12.50
CA GLN A 80 -5.19 -23.59 -12.70
C GLN A 80 -5.93 -24.50 -13.70
N SER A 81 -7.26 -24.55 -13.63
CA SER A 81 -8.08 -25.28 -14.58
C SER A 81 -7.93 -24.73 -16.01
N MET A 82 -7.85 -23.42 -16.18
CA MET A 82 -7.68 -22.77 -17.49
C MET A 82 -6.26 -22.94 -18.06
N ILE A 83 -5.24 -22.95 -17.20
CA ILE A 83 -3.84 -23.20 -17.55
C ILE A 83 -3.66 -24.62 -18.11
N SER A 84 -4.32 -25.61 -17.48
CA SER A 84 -4.21 -27.00 -17.93
C SER A 84 -4.83 -27.26 -19.31
N TYR A 85 -5.78 -26.42 -19.74
CA TYR A 85 -6.53 -26.58 -20.99
C TYR A 85 -6.06 -25.68 -22.15
N ASN A 86 -5.35 -24.58 -21.88
CA ASN A 86 -4.93 -23.62 -22.90
C ASN A 86 -3.47 -23.22 -22.71
N THR A 87 -2.77 -22.97 -23.82
CA THR A 87 -1.38 -22.50 -23.95
C THR A 87 -1.09 -21.12 -23.36
N MET A 88 -1.83 -20.70 -22.32
CA MET A 88 -1.59 -19.44 -21.63
C MET A 88 -0.32 -19.57 -20.78
N ASN A 89 0.57 -18.59 -20.93
CA ASN A 89 1.79 -18.49 -20.15
C ASN A 89 1.45 -18.29 -18.66
N GLU A 90 1.79 -19.26 -17.81
CA GLU A 90 1.60 -19.22 -16.35
C GLU A 90 2.13 -17.92 -15.74
N GLY A 91 3.25 -17.41 -16.25
CA GLY A 91 3.84 -16.15 -15.80
C GLY A 91 2.96 -14.93 -16.08
N LEU A 92 2.19 -14.91 -17.17
CA LEU A 92 1.25 -13.82 -17.47
C LEU A 92 0.03 -13.87 -16.53
N ILE A 93 -0.46 -15.07 -16.22
CA ILE A 93 -1.56 -15.26 -15.27
C ILE A 93 -1.13 -14.82 -13.87
N ALA A 94 0.05 -15.26 -13.41
CA ALA A 94 0.60 -14.82 -12.13
C ALA A 94 0.67 -13.29 -12.04
N LYS A 95 1.12 -12.61 -13.10
CA LYS A 95 1.21 -11.14 -13.18
C LYS A 95 -0.15 -10.46 -13.05
N VAL A 96 -1.15 -10.93 -13.80
CA VAL A 96 -2.51 -10.38 -13.73
C VAL A 96 -3.09 -10.56 -12.33
N ILE A 97 -2.90 -11.73 -11.72
CA ILE A 97 -3.38 -12.01 -10.37
C ILE A 97 -2.68 -11.14 -9.33
N THR A 98 -1.36 -10.92 -9.45
CA THR A 98 -0.60 -10.00 -8.57
C THR A 98 -1.10 -8.57 -8.69
N ILE A 99 -1.35 -8.07 -9.91
CA ILE A 99 -1.91 -6.73 -10.14
C ILE A 99 -3.27 -6.59 -9.43
N ILE A 100 -4.16 -7.57 -9.62
CA ILE A 100 -5.50 -7.52 -9.03
C ILE A 100 -5.43 -7.64 -7.50
N SER A 101 -4.66 -8.59 -6.97
CA SER A 101 -4.60 -8.85 -5.53
C SER A 101 -3.84 -7.78 -4.76
N VAL A 102 -2.60 -7.50 -5.19
CA VAL A 102 -1.67 -6.65 -4.43
C VAL A 102 -1.78 -5.18 -4.81
N CYS A 103 -2.00 -4.85 -6.08
CA CYS A 103 -2.06 -3.45 -6.53
C CYS A 103 -3.47 -2.86 -6.51
N PHE A 104 -4.52 -3.69 -6.43
CA PHE A 104 -5.90 -3.23 -6.47
C PHE A 104 -6.69 -3.57 -5.19
N ILE A 105 -6.83 -4.86 -4.85
CA ILE A 105 -7.61 -5.30 -3.68
C ILE A 105 -6.96 -4.79 -2.38
N ALA A 106 -5.66 -5.00 -2.18
CA ALA A 106 -4.98 -4.61 -0.94
C ALA A 106 -5.06 -3.09 -0.65
N PRO A 107 -4.77 -2.18 -1.61
CA PRO A 107 -4.88 -0.73 -1.39
C PRO A 107 -6.30 -0.29 -1.05
N LEU A 108 -7.31 -0.80 -1.76
CA LEU A 108 -8.71 -0.47 -1.49
C LEU A 108 -9.14 -0.89 -0.09
N LEU A 109 -8.76 -2.11 0.30
CA LEU A 109 -9.04 -2.64 1.63
C LEU A 109 -8.33 -1.82 2.71
N LEU A 110 -7.07 -1.44 2.48
CA LEU A 110 -6.31 -0.60 3.40
C LEU A 110 -6.98 0.76 3.59
N PHE A 111 -7.36 1.46 2.52
CA PHE A 111 -8.04 2.75 2.63
C PHE A 111 -9.40 2.63 3.31
N TYR A 112 -10.14 1.56 3.04
CA TYR A 112 -11.41 1.30 3.70
C TYR A 112 -11.22 1.14 5.22
N LEU A 113 -10.32 0.26 5.64
CA LEU A 113 -10.07 -0.02 7.05
C LEU A 113 -9.39 1.15 7.77
N TYR A 114 -8.43 1.83 7.13
CA TYR A 114 -7.78 3.01 7.71
C TYR A 114 -8.70 4.22 7.79
N GLY A 115 -9.75 4.29 6.96
CA GLY A 115 -10.83 5.24 7.11
C GLY A 115 -11.64 5.06 8.41
N PHE A 116 -11.65 3.85 8.98
CA PHE A 116 -12.24 3.57 10.29
C PHE A 116 -11.27 3.89 11.43
N ILE A 117 -9.96 3.67 11.25
CA ILE A 117 -8.93 3.88 12.28
C ILE A 117 -8.60 5.36 12.47
N PHE A 118 -8.39 6.08 11.37
CA PHE A 118 -7.88 7.45 11.37
C PHE A 118 -8.97 8.46 10.98
N LYS A 119 -8.77 9.71 11.41
CA LYS A 119 -9.59 10.88 11.04
C LYS A 119 -9.28 11.32 9.61
N ILE A 120 -9.63 10.49 8.62
CA ILE A 120 -9.42 10.77 7.19
C ILE A 120 -10.61 11.57 6.64
N SER A 121 -10.32 12.64 5.91
CA SER A 121 -11.34 13.46 5.26
C SER A 121 -11.86 12.77 3.99
N LYS A 122 -13.19 12.63 3.86
CA LYS A 122 -13.88 12.00 2.72
C LYS A 122 -14.03 12.94 1.51
N SER A 123 -13.04 13.80 1.26
CA SER A 123 -13.10 14.80 0.20
C SER A 123 -12.91 14.21 -1.21
N LYS A 124 -13.20 15.00 -2.25
CA LYS A 124 -12.85 14.65 -3.64
C LYS A 124 -11.35 14.41 -3.82
N ASN A 125 -10.50 15.17 -3.12
CA ASN A 125 -9.05 15.01 -3.19
C ASN A 125 -8.62 13.65 -2.62
N SER A 126 -9.30 13.15 -1.59
CA SER A 126 -8.98 11.84 -1.03
C SER A 126 -9.23 10.71 -2.03
N LYS A 127 -10.33 10.79 -2.79
CA LYS A 127 -10.60 9.84 -3.89
C LYS A 127 -9.52 9.87 -4.95
N TRP A 128 -9.05 11.07 -5.33
CA TRP A 128 -7.94 11.21 -6.29
C TRP A 128 -6.63 10.62 -5.78
N VAL A 129 -6.29 10.83 -4.50
CA VAL A 129 -5.09 10.22 -3.89
C VAL A 129 -5.15 8.70 -3.98
N ILE A 130 -6.31 8.10 -3.68
CA ILE A 130 -6.52 6.64 -3.79
C ILE A 130 -6.32 6.17 -5.24
N ILE A 131 -7.00 6.81 -6.20
CA ILE A 131 -6.90 6.45 -7.62
C ILE A 131 -5.45 6.56 -8.12
N ILE A 132 -4.78 7.69 -7.84
CA ILE A 132 -3.40 7.92 -8.25
C ILE A 132 -2.47 6.88 -7.61
N SER A 133 -2.67 6.52 -6.35
CA SER A 133 -1.85 5.50 -5.68
C SER A 133 -1.99 4.11 -6.35
N ILE A 134 -3.21 3.69 -6.66
CA ILE A 134 -3.47 2.42 -7.36
C ILE A 134 -2.87 2.44 -8.77
N VAL A 135 -3.10 3.49 -9.55
CA VAL A 135 -2.53 3.65 -10.89
C VAL A 135 -1.00 3.64 -10.83
N THR A 136 -0.41 4.29 -9.85
CA THR A 136 1.06 4.30 -9.64
C THR A 136 1.58 2.89 -9.37
N LEU A 137 0.94 2.14 -8.48
CA LEU A 137 1.33 0.75 -8.19
C LEU A 137 1.24 -0.15 -9.42
N ILE A 138 0.14 -0.04 -10.17
CA ILE A 138 -0.04 -0.81 -11.41
C ILE A 138 1.06 -0.45 -12.43
N PHE A 139 1.35 0.84 -12.60
CA PHE A 139 2.39 1.29 -13.53
C PHE A 139 3.78 0.80 -13.13
N LEU A 140 4.13 0.87 -11.85
CA LEU A 140 5.41 0.34 -11.34
C LEU A 140 5.50 -1.17 -11.59
N GLN A 141 4.46 -1.93 -11.26
CA GLN A 141 4.41 -3.38 -11.47
C GLN A 141 4.55 -3.77 -12.95
N ILE A 142 3.94 -3.03 -13.87
CA ILE A 142 4.07 -3.27 -15.32
C ILE A 142 5.49 -2.94 -15.81
N ASN A 143 6.11 -1.89 -15.27
CA ASN A 143 7.48 -1.52 -15.65
C ASN A 143 8.52 -2.53 -15.17
N ASP A 144 8.38 -3.02 -13.95
CA ASP A 144 9.26 -4.08 -13.43
C ASP A 144 9.09 -5.37 -14.24
N PHE A 145 7.86 -5.70 -14.61
CA PHE A 145 7.58 -6.79 -15.55
C PHE A 145 8.35 -6.63 -16.87
N ASN A 146 8.33 -5.45 -17.48
CA ASN A 146 8.98 -5.23 -18.77
C ASN A 146 10.52 -5.34 -18.67
N LYS A 147 11.10 -5.07 -17.49
CA LYS A 147 12.54 -5.27 -17.25
C LYS A 147 12.89 -6.74 -17.05
N GLU A 148 12.04 -7.50 -16.37
CA GLU A 148 12.23 -8.92 -16.08
C GLU A 148 11.91 -9.85 -17.27
N ALA A 149 11.22 -9.38 -18.31
CA ALA A 149 10.98 -10.16 -19.54
C ALA A 149 12.28 -10.57 -20.28
N ASN A 150 13.43 -10.04 -19.88
CA ASN A 150 14.76 -10.45 -20.34
C ASN A 150 15.43 -11.53 -19.46
N PHE A 151 14.84 -11.93 -18.33
CA PHE A 151 15.33 -12.98 -17.44
C PHE A 151 14.43 -14.22 -17.54
N SER A 152 15.01 -15.33 -18.00
CA SER A 152 14.32 -16.54 -18.44
C SER A 152 13.88 -17.50 -17.32
N SER A 153 13.85 -17.06 -16.05
CA SER A 153 13.49 -17.94 -14.94
C SER A 153 12.59 -17.27 -13.91
N ILE A 154 11.42 -17.89 -13.67
CA ILE A 154 10.40 -17.56 -12.65
C ILE A 154 10.96 -17.60 -11.20
N LYS A 155 12.19 -18.08 -11.01
CA LYS A 155 12.75 -18.40 -9.69
C LYS A 155 13.14 -17.20 -8.83
N GLU A 156 13.20 -15.99 -9.38
CA GLU A 156 13.58 -14.78 -8.63
C GLU A 156 12.60 -13.64 -8.94
N TYR A 157 11.29 -13.88 -8.79
CA TYR A 157 10.38 -12.74 -8.70
C TYR A 157 10.74 -12.00 -7.41
N ASP A 158 11.32 -10.82 -7.56
CA ASP A 158 11.92 -10.07 -6.47
C ASP A 158 10.79 -9.41 -5.66
N TYR A 159 10.09 -10.20 -4.85
CA TYR A 159 8.98 -9.78 -3.97
C TYR A 159 9.37 -8.60 -3.07
N PHE A 160 10.69 -8.43 -2.85
CA PHE A 160 11.27 -7.29 -2.17
C PHE A 160 10.90 -5.96 -2.85
N ASN A 161 11.06 -5.85 -4.18
CA ASN A 161 10.81 -4.61 -4.92
C ASN A 161 9.33 -4.21 -4.86
N LEU A 162 8.42 -5.17 -5.06
CA LEU A 162 6.98 -4.93 -4.94
C LEU A 162 6.60 -4.45 -3.54
N SER A 163 7.16 -5.06 -2.49
CA SER A 163 6.89 -4.68 -1.10
C SER A 163 7.37 -3.26 -0.80
N VAL A 164 8.56 -2.89 -1.29
CA VAL A 164 9.13 -1.54 -1.17
C VAL A 164 8.25 -0.50 -1.84
N TYR A 165 7.87 -0.71 -3.10
CA TYR A 165 7.01 0.23 -3.83
C TYR A 165 5.64 0.34 -3.18
N TRP A 166 5.07 -0.80 -2.78
CA TRP A 166 3.77 -0.84 -2.14
C TRP A 166 3.75 -0.05 -0.84
N GLN A 167 4.67 -0.33 0.08
CA GLN A 167 4.72 0.38 1.35
C GLN A 167 4.97 1.87 1.17
N PHE A 168 5.88 2.26 0.28
CA PHE A 168 6.17 3.66 0.02
C PHE A 168 4.93 4.42 -0.51
N VAL A 169 4.32 3.90 -1.57
CA VAL A 169 3.16 4.55 -2.22
C VAL A 169 1.97 4.60 -1.25
N MET A 170 1.69 3.50 -0.55
CA MET A 170 0.56 3.42 0.37
C MET A 170 0.76 4.28 1.61
N ALA A 171 1.95 4.27 2.21
CA ALA A 171 2.28 5.15 3.32
C ALA A 171 2.09 6.62 2.91
N LEU A 172 2.60 7.01 1.73
CA LEU A 172 2.53 8.38 1.25
C LEU A 172 1.07 8.79 1.04
N ALA A 173 0.29 7.93 0.40
CA ALA A 173 -1.11 8.19 0.11
C ALA A 173 -1.96 8.29 1.40
N ILE A 174 -1.69 7.47 2.41
CA ILE A 174 -2.32 7.60 3.73
C ILE A 174 -1.96 8.94 4.39
N GLN A 175 -0.68 9.32 4.41
CA GLN A 175 -0.28 10.59 5.02
C GLN A 175 -0.90 11.79 4.28
N LEU A 176 -0.94 11.76 2.96
CA LEU A 176 -1.62 12.77 2.15
C LEU A 176 -3.10 12.86 2.53
N ASN A 177 -3.77 11.73 2.72
CA ASN A 177 -5.18 11.68 3.12
C ASN A 177 -5.44 12.18 4.55
N ILE A 178 -4.57 11.90 5.50
CA ILE A 178 -4.69 12.40 6.88
C ILE A 178 -4.44 13.91 6.93
N TYR A 179 -3.39 14.39 6.27
CA TYR A 179 -2.95 15.79 6.34
C TYR A 179 -3.50 16.70 5.23
N GLN A 180 -4.36 16.21 4.34
CA GLN A 180 -4.91 16.97 3.21
C GLN A 180 -5.49 18.33 3.61
N ASN A 181 -6.19 18.42 4.74
CA ASN A 181 -6.84 19.66 5.18
C ASN A 181 -5.80 20.73 5.53
N ASN A 182 -4.64 20.35 6.03
CA ASN A 182 -3.56 21.27 6.37
C ASN A 182 -2.81 21.75 5.12
N PHE A 183 -2.88 20.98 4.03
CA PHE A 183 -2.19 21.26 2.78
C PHE A 183 -3.07 22.08 1.80
N PHE A 184 -4.35 21.72 1.65
CA PHE A 184 -5.24 22.30 0.63
C PHE A 184 -6.15 23.44 1.09
N LYS A 185 -6.50 23.55 2.38
CA LYS A 185 -7.40 24.65 2.85
C LYS A 185 -6.75 26.03 2.85
N LYS A 186 -5.43 26.13 2.69
CA LYS A 186 -4.73 27.42 2.76
C LYS A 186 -4.98 28.35 1.56
N LYS A 187 -5.52 27.84 0.45
CA LYS A 187 -5.74 28.63 -0.77
C LYS A 187 -7.03 29.47 -0.80
N LEU A 188 -7.95 29.29 0.14
CA LEU A 188 -9.26 29.98 0.14
C LEU A 188 -9.34 31.24 1.03
N TYR A 189 -8.26 31.59 1.74
CA TYR A 189 -8.22 32.77 2.62
C TYR A 189 -7.04 33.70 2.32
N SER A 190 -6.47 33.62 1.12
CA SER A 190 -5.36 34.47 0.68
C SER A 190 -5.61 35.14 -0.68
N SER A 191 -6.89 35.38 -1.01
CA SER A 191 -7.33 36.15 -2.18
C SER A 191 -8.17 37.32 -1.71
#